data_AF-A0AAW1AJ38-F1
#
_entry.id   AF-A0AAW1AJ38-F1
#
_cell.length_a   1.000
_cell.length_b   1.000
_cell.length_c   1.000
_cell.angle_alpha   90.00
_cell.angle_beta   90.00
_cell.angle_gamma   90.00
#
_symmetry.space_group_name_H-M   'P 1'
#
loop_
_entity.id
_entity.type
_entity.pdbx_description
1 polymer ?
#
loop_
_entity_poly.entity_id
_entity_poly.type
_entity_poly.pdbx_seq_one_letter_code
_entity_poly.pdbx_strand_id
1 'polypeptide(L)'
;MKEKEELDAQEEYKKKLAFLTAAYVEYLDDDYLFHQMFEDDKEGKDLSMVNEDTQNAFEEYKINFSALCKEFCDIGLEEHDKRINEINLYDIAVNEGKSISENRGRMIVNEVLHKKTDISATIKQLIKKLTGNVDAITLENITKEAHQLSEEFNDIITDAWTKLMSTEVDLHEQIEDINEVFRINMSDMMGSFLTIARGYFSQLRNCEAEYNDTINGLILYYLSGFGDDVKLPRHLLNLCEDKDMLNYNLNNSHERHLQIIDAREDTMINRVKNWLEEYSEQLIKYERERNNQQVLEISHFADFQQQDFSQLLQQLNLNTDDTEVILALDE
;
A
#
# COMPACT_ATOMS: atom_id res chain seq x y z
N MET A 1 16.76 -37.04 2.36
CA MET A 1 15.37 -37.23 2.82
C MET A 1 15.13 -36.33 4.03
N LYS A 2 15.80 -36.56 5.18
CA LYS A 2 15.80 -35.62 6.33
C LYS A 2 16.19 -34.17 5.99
N GLU A 3 17.27 -33.97 5.24
CA GLU A 3 17.72 -32.63 4.85
C GLU A 3 16.73 -31.90 3.91
N LYS A 4 15.94 -32.65 3.15
CA LYS A 4 14.88 -32.08 2.29
C LYS A 4 13.64 -31.74 3.12
N GLU A 5 13.26 -32.62 4.05
CA GLU A 5 12.16 -32.38 5.00
C GLU A 5 12.45 -31.17 5.92
N GLU A 6 13.70 -30.98 6.36
CA GLU A 6 14.12 -29.82 7.14
C GLU A 6 14.08 -28.52 6.32
N LEU A 7 14.52 -28.55 5.05
CA LEU A 7 14.41 -27.41 4.14
C LEU A 7 12.96 -27.04 3.85
N ASP A 8 12.10 -28.02 3.56
CA ASP A 8 10.69 -27.81 3.26
C ASP A 8 9.96 -27.23 4.50
N ALA A 9 10.22 -27.76 5.70
CA ALA A 9 9.66 -27.23 6.95
C ALA A 9 10.12 -25.80 7.25
N GLN A 10 11.39 -25.47 6.97
CA GLN A 10 11.91 -24.12 7.15
C GLN A 10 11.26 -23.12 6.18
N GLU A 11 10.98 -23.53 4.95
CA GLU A 11 10.30 -22.70 3.98
C GLU A 11 8.84 -22.45 4.36
N GLU A 12 8.14 -23.49 4.84
CA GLU A 12 6.76 -23.38 5.34
C GLU A 12 6.67 -22.44 6.54
N TYR A 13 7.59 -22.55 7.49
CA TYR A 13 7.67 -21.64 8.63
C TYR A 13 7.88 -20.18 8.20
N LYS A 14 8.78 -19.93 7.25
CA LYS A 14 9.01 -18.57 6.72
C LYS A 14 7.77 -18.00 6.05
N LYS A 15 7.02 -18.82 5.29
CA LYS A 15 5.77 -18.39 4.65
C LYS A 15 4.70 -18.06 5.69
N LYS A 16 4.53 -18.90 6.71
CA LYS A 16 3.61 -18.65 7.82
C LYS A 16 3.97 -17.36 8.54
N LEU A 17 5.24 -17.18 8.90
CA LEU A 17 5.71 -15.98 9.59
C LEU A 17 5.50 -14.72 8.74
N ALA A 18 5.79 -14.78 7.43
CA ALA A 18 5.54 -13.66 6.53
C ALA A 18 4.05 -13.27 6.47
N PHE A 19 3.17 -14.27 6.45
CA PHE A 19 1.72 -14.05 6.49
C PHE A 19 1.28 -13.39 7.81
N LEU A 20 1.70 -13.93 8.95
CA LEU A 20 1.41 -13.34 10.27
C LEU A 20 1.98 -11.93 10.39
N THR A 21 3.16 -11.69 9.83
CA THR A 21 3.81 -10.37 9.79
C THR A 21 2.99 -9.37 8.97
N ALA A 22 2.41 -9.79 7.84
CA ALA A 22 1.51 -8.94 7.05
C ALA A 22 0.15 -8.69 7.75
N ALA A 23 -0.25 -9.59 8.65
CA ALA A 23 -1.39 -9.42 9.53
C ALA A 23 -1.06 -8.64 10.82
N TYR A 24 0.21 -8.31 11.07
CA TYR A 24 0.76 -7.66 12.27
C TYR A 24 0.74 -8.51 13.55
N VAL A 25 0.42 -9.80 13.45
CA VAL A 25 0.28 -10.74 14.56
C VAL A 25 1.43 -11.75 14.63
N GLU A 26 2.60 -11.40 14.10
CA GLU A 26 3.77 -12.26 14.24
C GLU A 26 4.03 -12.62 15.71
N TYR A 27 4.40 -13.88 15.94
CA TYR A 27 4.77 -14.42 17.25
C TYR A 27 3.66 -14.49 18.30
N LEU A 28 2.39 -14.32 17.91
CA LEU A 28 1.23 -14.49 18.77
C LEU A 28 0.49 -15.82 18.54
N ASP A 29 0.84 -16.55 17.49
CA ASP A 29 0.17 -17.78 17.05
C ASP A 29 0.52 -19.03 17.88
N ASP A 30 1.53 -18.91 18.75
CA ASP A 30 2.07 -19.98 19.58
C ASP A 30 2.69 -19.38 20.86
N ASP A 31 3.39 -20.20 21.65
CA ASP A 31 4.03 -19.82 22.92
C ASP A 31 5.24 -18.87 22.78
N TYR A 32 5.52 -18.32 21.60
CA TYR A 32 6.76 -17.57 21.35
C TYR A 32 6.88 -16.32 22.24
N LEU A 33 5.85 -15.47 22.28
CA LEU A 33 5.89 -14.26 23.13
C LEU A 33 6.09 -14.63 24.61
N PHE A 34 5.42 -15.68 25.08
CA PHE A 34 5.60 -16.20 26.43
C PHE A 34 7.04 -16.67 26.66
N HIS A 35 7.63 -17.42 25.73
CA HIS A 35 9.00 -17.87 25.83
C HIS A 35 10.01 -16.71 25.87
N GLN A 36 9.76 -15.63 25.13
CA GLN A 36 10.60 -14.43 25.18
C GLN A 36 10.61 -13.76 26.54
N MET A 37 9.47 -13.75 27.25
CA MET A 37 9.38 -13.19 28.61
C MET A 37 10.35 -13.90 29.56
N PHE A 38 10.45 -15.23 29.44
CA PHE A 38 11.31 -16.02 30.30
C PHE A 38 12.73 -16.22 29.77
N GLU A 39 13.04 -15.96 28.49
CA GLU A 39 14.34 -16.30 27.87
C GLU A 39 15.53 -15.81 28.72
N ASP A 40 15.53 -14.53 29.07
CA ASP A 40 16.54 -13.87 29.90
C ASP A 40 16.09 -13.65 31.37
N ASP A 41 14.99 -14.29 31.79
CA ASP A 41 14.48 -14.21 33.16
C ASP A 41 14.88 -15.41 34.00
N LYS A 42 16.08 -15.34 34.58
CA LYS A 42 16.55 -16.40 35.48
C LYS A 42 15.72 -16.43 36.76
N GLU A 43 15.43 -15.26 37.32
CA GLU A 43 14.68 -15.13 38.57
C GLU A 43 13.28 -15.74 38.44
N GLY A 44 12.50 -15.41 37.41
CA GLY A 44 11.18 -15.99 37.21
C GLY A 44 11.18 -17.49 36.94
N LYS A 45 12.20 -18.03 36.25
CA LYS A 45 12.37 -19.49 36.10
C LYS A 45 12.64 -20.17 37.43
N ASP A 46 13.50 -19.59 38.26
CA ASP A 46 13.81 -20.14 39.57
C ASP A 46 12.58 -20.05 40.50
N LEU A 47 11.82 -18.94 40.44
CA LEU A 47 10.56 -18.74 41.18
C LEU A 47 9.46 -19.73 40.80
N SER A 48 9.33 -20.10 39.53
CA SER A 48 8.33 -21.09 39.10
C SER A 48 8.66 -22.51 39.56
N MET A 49 9.92 -22.80 39.87
CA MET A 49 10.39 -24.15 40.23
C MET A 49 10.54 -24.39 41.74
N VAL A 50 10.08 -23.48 42.61
CA VAL A 50 10.24 -23.58 44.06
C VAL A 50 9.58 -24.83 44.65
N ASN A 51 8.33 -25.12 44.25
CA ASN A 51 7.60 -26.30 44.69
C ASN A 51 6.55 -26.73 43.63
N GLU A 52 5.78 -27.77 43.93
CA GLU A 52 4.73 -28.27 43.02
C GLU A 52 3.64 -27.23 42.76
N ASP A 53 3.28 -26.42 43.75
CA ASP A 53 2.24 -25.38 43.60
C ASP A 53 2.71 -24.25 42.67
N THR A 54 3.97 -23.81 42.76
CA THR A 54 4.52 -22.79 41.85
C THR A 54 4.65 -23.30 40.42
N GLN A 55 4.97 -24.59 40.25
CA GLN A 55 5.03 -25.22 38.93
C GLN A 55 3.63 -25.29 38.30
N ASN A 56 2.62 -25.68 39.08
CA ASN A 56 1.23 -25.70 38.63
C ASN A 56 0.74 -24.30 38.22
N ALA A 57 1.04 -23.28 39.04
CA ALA A 57 0.68 -21.89 38.73
C ALA A 57 1.35 -21.38 37.45
N PHE A 58 2.61 -21.76 37.20
CA PHE A 58 3.32 -21.41 35.97
C PHE A 58 2.72 -22.05 34.72
N GLU A 59 2.35 -23.35 34.79
CA GLU A 59 1.70 -24.02 33.66
C GLU A 59 0.30 -23.45 33.37
N GLU A 60 -0.47 -23.12 34.42
CA GLU A 60 -1.77 -22.45 34.25
C GLU A 60 -1.61 -21.05 33.63
N TYR A 61 -0.63 -20.27 34.09
CA TYR A 61 -0.30 -18.97 33.51
C TYR A 61 0.07 -19.10 32.03
N LYS A 62 0.94 -20.04 31.68
CA LYS A 62 1.33 -20.31 30.29
C LYS A 62 0.12 -20.61 29.41
N ILE A 63 -0.75 -21.52 29.85
CA ILE A 63 -1.96 -21.89 29.10
C ILE A 63 -2.85 -20.67 28.86
N ASN A 64 -3.10 -19.88 29.90
CA ASN A 64 -3.97 -18.71 29.83
C ASN A 64 -3.38 -17.61 28.94
N PHE A 65 -2.09 -17.32 29.10
CA PHE A 65 -1.39 -16.31 28.30
C PHE A 65 -1.35 -16.67 26.81
N SER A 66 -1.00 -17.92 26.49
CA SER A 66 -0.94 -18.40 25.11
C SER A 66 -2.33 -18.48 24.48
N ALA A 67 -3.38 -18.79 25.26
CA ALA A 67 -4.75 -18.74 24.77
C ALA A 67 -5.16 -17.32 24.35
N LEU A 68 -4.83 -16.31 25.16
CA LEU A 68 -5.07 -14.90 24.83
C LEU A 68 -4.29 -14.46 23.57
N CYS A 69 -3.02 -14.86 23.46
CA CYS A 69 -2.21 -14.55 22.26
C CYS A 69 -2.83 -15.15 21.01
N LYS A 70 -3.26 -16.42 21.08
CA LYS A 70 -3.87 -17.12 19.95
C LYS A 70 -5.20 -16.51 19.54
N GLU A 71 -6.07 -16.20 20.50
CA GLU A 71 -7.35 -15.52 20.23
C GLU A 71 -7.11 -14.18 19.53
N PHE A 72 -6.13 -13.41 20.02
CA PHE A 72 -5.76 -12.15 19.38
C PHE A 72 -5.18 -12.36 17.97
N CYS A 73 -4.36 -13.39 17.78
CA CYS A 73 -3.83 -13.76 16.47
C CYS A 73 -4.96 -14.05 15.48
N ASP A 74 -5.94 -14.85 15.86
CA ASP A 74 -7.09 -15.20 15.02
C ASP A 74 -7.88 -13.94 14.60
N ILE A 75 -8.13 -13.02 15.53
CA ILE A 75 -8.79 -11.74 15.22
C ILE A 75 -7.94 -10.89 14.28
N GLY A 76 -6.62 -10.82 14.48
CA GLY A 76 -5.75 -10.05 13.59
C GLY A 76 -5.70 -10.60 12.16
N LEU A 77 -5.86 -11.92 12.00
CA LEU A 77 -6.04 -12.55 10.68
C LEU A 77 -7.37 -12.17 10.04
N GLU A 78 -8.48 -12.18 10.78
CA GLU A 78 -9.77 -11.71 10.27
C GLU A 78 -9.72 -10.22 9.86
N GLU A 79 -9.08 -9.38 10.66
CA GLU A 79 -8.87 -7.97 10.32
C GLU A 79 -7.95 -7.79 9.11
N HIS A 80 -6.99 -8.70 8.89
CA HIS A 80 -6.18 -8.72 7.67
C HIS A 80 -7.03 -9.01 6.44
N ASP A 81 -7.89 -10.02 6.49
CA ASP A 81 -8.77 -10.37 5.37
C ASP A 81 -9.71 -9.20 5.00
N LYS A 82 -10.25 -8.50 6.02
CA LYS A 82 -11.05 -7.29 5.79
C LYS A 82 -10.24 -6.21 5.07
N ARG A 83 -8.99 -5.94 5.49
CA ARG A 83 -8.10 -4.97 4.82
C ARG A 83 -7.86 -5.32 3.36
N ILE A 84 -7.53 -6.59 3.08
CA ILE A 84 -7.27 -7.05 1.72
C ILE A 84 -8.52 -6.91 0.86
N ASN A 85 -9.70 -7.19 1.41
CA ASN A 85 -10.95 -6.97 0.70
C ASN A 85 -11.18 -5.49 0.36
N GLU A 86 -10.93 -4.56 1.29
CA GLU A 86 -11.05 -3.12 1.04
C GLU A 86 -10.06 -2.64 -0.05
N ILE A 87 -8.82 -3.12 -0.02
CA ILE A 87 -7.81 -2.85 -1.07
C ILE A 87 -8.29 -3.36 -2.44
N ASN A 88 -8.83 -4.58 -2.49
CA ASN A 88 -9.35 -5.14 -3.74
C ASN A 88 -10.53 -4.33 -4.29
N LEU A 89 -11.44 -3.86 -3.43
CA LEU A 89 -12.57 -3.03 -3.85
C LEU A 89 -12.10 -1.68 -4.40
N TYR A 90 -11.12 -1.07 -3.74
CA TYR A 90 -10.45 0.13 -4.24
C TYR A 90 -9.83 -0.09 -5.63
N ASP A 91 -9.04 -1.16 -5.79
CA ASP A 91 -8.38 -1.47 -7.06
C ASP A 91 -9.39 -1.69 -8.20
N ILE A 92 -10.51 -2.37 -7.92
CA ILE A 92 -11.59 -2.56 -8.89
C ILE A 92 -12.16 -1.21 -9.32
N ALA A 93 -12.52 -0.34 -8.38
CA ALA A 93 -13.12 0.96 -8.66
C ALA A 93 -12.19 1.87 -9.48
N VAL A 94 -10.91 1.95 -9.08
CA VAL A 94 -9.90 2.75 -9.80
C VAL A 94 -9.67 2.23 -11.21
N ASN A 95 -9.55 0.90 -11.38
CA ASN A 95 -9.31 0.31 -12.70
C ASN A 95 -10.52 0.42 -13.63
N GLU A 96 -11.74 0.36 -13.08
CA GLU A 96 -12.96 0.61 -13.85
C GLU A 96 -12.98 2.06 -14.38
N GLY A 97 -12.72 3.04 -13.51
CA GLY A 97 -12.63 4.45 -13.92
C GLY A 97 -11.57 4.69 -15.01
N LYS A 98 -10.37 4.12 -14.83
CA LYS A 98 -9.29 4.17 -15.84
C LYS A 98 -9.72 3.57 -17.17
N SER A 99 -10.32 2.37 -17.16
CA SER A 99 -10.79 1.70 -18.38
C SER A 99 -11.84 2.52 -19.13
N ILE A 100 -12.77 3.16 -18.41
CA ILE A 100 -13.78 4.05 -19.02
C ILE A 100 -13.12 5.24 -19.70
N SER A 101 -12.18 5.92 -19.02
CA SER A 101 -11.43 7.05 -19.56
C SER A 101 -10.60 6.65 -20.78
N GLU A 102 -9.85 5.54 -20.70
CA GLU A 102 -9.04 5.03 -21.80
C GLU A 102 -9.88 4.72 -23.04
N ASN A 103 -11.03 4.09 -22.87
CA ASN A 103 -11.94 3.79 -23.98
C ASN A 103 -12.48 5.06 -24.63
N ARG A 104 -12.86 6.06 -23.82
CA ARG A 104 -13.31 7.37 -24.33
C ARG A 104 -12.18 8.09 -25.06
N GLY A 105 -10.97 8.10 -24.51
CA GLY A 105 -9.79 8.69 -25.14
C GLY A 105 -9.47 8.03 -26.47
N ARG A 106 -9.53 6.70 -26.54
CA ARG A 106 -9.34 5.93 -27.78
C ARG A 106 -10.36 6.30 -28.86
N MET A 107 -11.62 6.50 -28.50
CA MET A 107 -12.65 6.94 -29.45
C MET A 107 -12.34 8.32 -30.03
N ILE A 108 -11.95 9.28 -29.17
CA ILE A 108 -11.61 10.65 -29.59
C ILE A 108 -10.38 10.64 -30.52
N VAL A 109 -9.32 9.93 -30.14
CA VAL A 109 -8.09 9.82 -30.96
C VAL A 109 -8.40 9.19 -32.31
N ASN A 110 -9.19 8.13 -32.36
CA ASN A 110 -9.57 7.49 -33.62
C ASN A 110 -10.36 8.43 -34.53
N GLU A 111 -11.26 9.26 -33.96
CA GLU A 111 -12.01 10.26 -34.72
C GLU A 111 -11.07 11.27 -35.39
N VAL A 112 -10.09 11.80 -34.64
CA VAL A 112 -9.07 12.72 -35.18
C VAL A 112 -8.28 12.06 -36.32
N LEU A 113 -7.82 10.82 -36.14
CA LEU A 113 -7.01 10.11 -37.14
C LEU A 113 -7.82 9.80 -38.42
N HIS A 114 -9.10 9.45 -38.28
CA HIS A 114 -9.99 9.25 -39.42
C HIS A 114 -10.19 10.57 -40.18
N LYS A 115 -10.52 11.66 -39.48
CA LYS A 115 -10.70 12.98 -40.10
C LYS A 115 -9.43 13.49 -40.77
N LYS A 116 -8.27 13.30 -40.14
CA LYS A 116 -6.97 13.61 -40.73
C LYS A 116 -6.77 12.87 -42.06
N THR A 117 -7.12 11.59 -42.11
CA THR A 117 -6.98 10.77 -43.32
C THR A 117 -7.86 11.30 -44.45
N ASP A 118 -9.12 11.62 -44.16
CA ASP A 118 -10.07 12.16 -45.14
C ASP A 118 -9.61 13.52 -45.67
N ILE A 119 -9.25 14.45 -44.77
CA ILE A 119 -8.78 15.79 -45.15
C ILE A 119 -7.46 15.70 -45.94
N SER A 120 -6.53 14.85 -45.51
CA SER A 120 -5.26 14.64 -46.22
C SER A 120 -5.46 14.07 -47.62
N ALA A 121 -6.47 13.21 -47.82
CA ALA A 121 -6.81 12.70 -49.15
C ALA A 121 -7.34 13.81 -50.05
N THR A 122 -8.20 14.69 -49.53
CA THR A 122 -8.71 15.87 -50.24
C THR A 122 -7.57 16.83 -50.63
N ILE A 123 -6.68 17.15 -49.69
CA ILE A 123 -5.50 17.99 -49.96
C ILE A 123 -4.62 17.40 -51.07
N LYS A 124 -4.35 16.09 -51.04
CA LYS A 124 -3.59 15.41 -52.11
C LYS A 124 -4.28 15.47 -53.46
N GLN A 125 -5.62 15.47 -53.52
CA GLN A 125 -6.35 15.68 -54.76
C GLN A 125 -6.24 17.12 -55.26
N LEU A 126 -6.28 18.10 -54.36
CA LEU A 126 -6.03 19.51 -54.70
C LEU A 126 -4.61 19.72 -55.26
N ILE A 127 -3.59 19.11 -54.64
CA ILE A 127 -2.21 19.12 -55.15
C ILE A 127 -2.14 18.56 -56.58
N LYS A 128 -2.84 17.46 -56.88
CA LYS A 128 -2.87 16.89 -58.24
C LYS A 128 -3.53 17.80 -59.28
N LYS A 129 -4.45 18.70 -58.87
CA LYS A 129 -5.03 19.69 -59.78
C LYS A 129 -4.04 20.81 -60.12
N LEU A 130 -3.03 21.03 -59.27
CA LEU A 130 -1.95 22.00 -59.49
C LEU A 130 -0.85 21.48 -60.45
N THR A 131 -0.94 20.25 -60.95
CA THR A 131 0.09 19.68 -61.83
C THR A 131 -0.06 20.19 -63.27
N GLY A 132 0.64 21.28 -63.62
CA GLY A 132 0.66 21.90 -64.96
C GLY A 132 0.60 23.44 -64.92
N ASN A 133 0.47 24.12 -66.07
CA ASN A 133 0.21 25.56 -66.09
C ASN A 133 -1.25 25.84 -65.66
N VAL A 134 -1.42 26.26 -64.41
CA VAL A 134 -2.71 26.63 -63.82
C VAL A 134 -2.88 28.15 -63.81
N ASP A 135 -4.08 28.64 -64.12
CA ASP A 135 -4.35 30.08 -64.06
C ASP A 135 -4.40 30.61 -62.61
N ALA A 136 -4.17 31.91 -62.44
CA ALA A 136 -4.11 32.55 -61.12
C ALA A 136 -5.42 32.40 -60.31
N ILE A 137 -6.58 32.32 -61.00
CA ILE A 137 -7.89 32.19 -60.37
C ILE A 137 -8.06 30.78 -59.76
N THR A 138 -7.63 29.75 -60.49
CA THR A 138 -7.68 28.36 -60.03
C THR A 138 -6.70 28.14 -58.88
N LEU A 139 -5.52 28.76 -58.94
CA LEU A 139 -4.56 28.75 -57.85
C LEU A 139 -5.13 29.39 -56.58
N GLU A 140 -5.72 30.58 -56.67
CA GLU A 140 -6.33 31.29 -55.53
C GLU A 140 -7.45 30.46 -54.88
N ASN A 141 -8.30 29.82 -55.70
CA ASN A 141 -9.37 28.96 -55.19
C ASN A 141 -8.84 27.71 -54.46
N ILE A 142 -7.81 27.06 -54.98
CA ILE A 142 -7.20 25.88 -54.36
C ILE A 142 -6.53 26.24 -53.03
N THR A 143 -5.77 27.34 -52.98
CA THR A 143 -5.13 27.82 -51.75
C THR A 143 -6.17 28.15 -50.69
N LYS A 144 -7.28 28.78 -51.07
CA LYS A 144 -8.39 29.07 -50.16
C LYS A 144 -9.04 27.79 -49.62
N GLU A 145 -9.29 26.79 -50.47
CA GLU A 145 -9.88 25.51 -50.05
C GLU A 145 -8.93 24.75 -49.10
N ALA A 146 -7.62 24.74 -49.37
CA ALA A 146 -6.63 24.14 -48.49
C ALA A 146 -6.54 24.84 -47.12
N HIS A 147 -6.63 26.18 -47.08
CA HIS A 147 -6.69 26.93 -45.82
C HIS A 147 -7.95 26.60 -45.02
N GLN A 148 -9.12 26.50 -45.66
CA GLN A 148 -10.37 26.11 -44.97
C GLN A 148 -10.28 24.71 -44.37
N LEU A 149 -9.72 23.75 -45.10
CA LEU A 149 -9.47 22.40 -44.59
C LEU A 149 -8.47 22.39 -43.41
N SER A 150 -7.53 23.32 -43.39
CA SER A 150 -6.60 23.49 -42.27
C SER A 150 -7.26 24.07 -41.04
N GLU A 151 -8.13 25.06 -41.19
CA GLU A 151 -8.92 25.61 -40.09
C GLU A 151 -9.83 24.52 -39.52
N GLU A 152 -10.54 23.77 -40.37
CA GLU A 152 -11.37 22.64 -39.96
C GLU A 152 -10.58 21.60 -39.16
N PHE A 153 -9.39 21.23 -39.63
CA PHE A 153 -8.58 20.25 -38.91
C PHE A 153 -8.05 20.77 -37.56
N ASN A 154 -7.65 22.05 -37.50
CA ASN A 154 -7.24 22.68 -36.25
C ASN A 154 -8.38 22.75 -35.22
N ASP A 155 -9.60 23.03 -35.66
CA ASP A 155 -10.79 23.01 -34.81
C ASP A 155 -11.04 21.60 -34.26
N ILE A 156 -10.92 20.57 -35.09
CA ILE A 156 -11.04 19.16 -34.68
C ILE A 156 -9.98 18.79 -33.63
N ILE A 157 -8.72 19.20 -33.81
CA ILE A 157 -7.67 18.94 -32.81
C ILE A 157 -7.98 19.66 -31.50
N THR A 158 -8.40 20.92 -31.58
CA THR A 158 -8.70 21.73 -30.38
C THR A 158 -9.86 21.15 -29.59
N ASP A 159 -10.92 20.72 -30.29
CA ASP A 159 -12.06 20.02 -29.70
C ASP A 159 -11.64 18.67 -29.08
N ALA A 160 -10.82 17.89 -29.78
CA ALA A 160 -10.30 16.63 -29.26
C ALA A 160 -9.44 16.82 -28.01
N TRP A 161 -8.52 17.80 -28.01
CA TRP A 161 -7.70 18.15 -26.86
C TRP A 161 -8.59 18.55 -25.67
N THR A 162 -9.60 19.38 -25.90
CA THR A 162 -10.54 19.82 -24.85
C THR A 162 -11.31 18.64 -24.26
N LYS A 163 -11.82 17.74 -25.10
CA LYS A 163 -12.54 16.52 -24.67
C LYS A 163 -11.64 15.56 -23.90
N LEU A 164 -10.40 15.36 -24.35
CA LEU A 164 -9.41 14.52 -23.67
C LEU A 164 -9.04 15.12 -22.31
N MET A 165 -8.77 16.42 -22.26
CA MET A 165 -8.44 17.13 -21.01
C MET A 165 -9.60 17.06 -20.01
N SER A 166 -10.83 17.32 -20.45
CA SER A 166 -12.02 17.19 -19.61
C SER A 166 -12.18 15.76 -19.09
N THR A 167 -11.96 14.74 -19.93
CA THR A 167 -12.05 13.33 -19.50
C THR A 167 -11.00 13.01 -18.44
N GLU A 168 -9.79 13.55 -18.58
CA GLU A 168 -8.72 13.34 -17.61
C GLU A 168 -8.97 14.08 -16.29
N VAL A 169 -9.50 15.30 -16.34
CA VAL A 169 -9.95 16.04 -15.13
C VAL A 169 -11.05 15.27 -14.41
N ASP A 170 -12.08 14.82 -15.11
CA ASP A 170 -13.18 14.04 -14.53
C ASP A 170 -12.66 12.77 -13.85
N LEU A 171 -11.71 12.05 -14.48
CA LEU A 171 -11.12 10.84 -13.91
C LEU A 171 -10.23 11.15 -12.70
N HIS A 172 -9.47 12.25 -12.74
CA HIS A 172 -8.64 12.67 -11.62
C HIS A 172 -9.49 12.98 -10.39
N GLU A 173 -10.54 13.78 -10.54
CA GLU A 173 -11.49 14.11 -9.47
C GLU A 173 -12.15 12.84 -8.90
N GLN A 174 -12.58 11.91 -9.76
CA GLN A 174 -13.16 10.64 -9.31
C GLN A 174 -12.17 9.80 -8.50
N ILE A 175 -10.91 9.74 -8.90
CA ILE A 175 -9.90 8.97 -8.16
C ILE A 175 -9.53 9.66 -6.85
N GLU A 176 -9.52 11.00 -6.80
CA GLU A 176 -9.38 11.72 -5.52
C GLU A 176 -10.53 11.40 -4.55
N ASP A 177 -11.78 11.38 -5.04
CA ASP A 177 -12.93 11.00 -4.24
C ASP A 177 -12.83 9.55 -3.73
N ILE A 178 -12.46 8.61 -4.61
CA ILE A 178 -12.26 7.20 -4.25
C ILE A 178 -11.12 7.06 -3.22
N ASN A 179 -10.01 7.76 -3.42
CA ASN A 179 -8.88 7.78 -2.48
C ASN A 179 -9.32 8.26 -1.10
N GLU A 180 -10.15 9.30 -1.03
CA GLU A 180 -10.62 9.84 0.26
C GLU A 180 -11.55 8.87 0.98
N VAL A 181 -12.51 8.27 0.26
CA VAL A 181 -13.40 7.24 0.83
C VAL A 181 -12.60 6.05 1.34
N PHE A 182 -11.65 5.55 0.54
CA PHE A 182 -10.77 4.45 0.93
C PHE A 182 -9.93 4.82 2.16
N ARG A 183 -9.35 6.02 2.19
CA ARG A 183 -8.54 6.50 3.32
C ARG A 183 -9.35 6.54 4.61
N ILE A 184 -10.59 7.02 4.56
CA ILE A 184 -11.50 7.05 5.70
C ILE A 184 -11.79 5.63 6.19
N ASN A 185 -12.24 4.74 5.30
CA ASN A 185 -12.57 3.35 5.63
C ASN A 185 -11.38 2.62 6.24
N MET A 186 -10.21 2.71 5.60
CA MET A 186 -8.98 2.09 6.11
C MET A 186 -8.55 2.66 7.45
N SER A 187 -8.66 3.97 7.65
CA SER A 187 -8.34 4.61 8.93
C SER A 187 -9.25 4.12 10.05
N ASP A 188 -10.55 3.97 9.78
CA ASP A 188 -11.52 3.47 10.76
C ASP A 188 -11.26 2.00 11.09
N MET A 189 -11.01 1.16 10.08
CA MET A 189 -10.65 -0.25 10.27
C MET A 189 -9.37 -0.39 11.10
N MET A 190 -8.33 0.38 10.79
CA MET A 190 -7.06 0.36 11.53
C MET A 190 -7.21 0.92 12.94
N GLY A 191 -8.00 1.98 13.11
CA GLY A 191 -8.32 2.52 14.44
C GLY A 191 -9.04 1.50 15.32
N SER A 192 -10.00 0.76 14.75
CA SER A 192 -10.71 -0.33 15.43
C SER A 192 -9.75 -1.46 15.82
N PHE A 193 -8.95 -1.95 14.87
CA PHE A 193 -7.98 -3.00 15.13
C PHE A 193 -6.96 -2.61 16.23
N LEU A 194 -6.43 -1.39 16.19
CA LEU A 194 -5.53 -0.89 17.22
C LEU A 194 -6.19 -0.77 18.60
N THR A 195 -7.51 -0.52 18.65
CA THR A 195 -8.26 -0.50 19.91
C THR A 195 -8.40 -1.90 20.48
N ILE A 196 -8.71 -2.89 19.63
CA ILE A 196 -8.76 -4.31 20.01
C ILE A 196 -7.39 -4.77 20.51
N ALA A 197 -6.32 -4.44 19.77
CA ALA A 197 -4.95 -4.80 20.11
C ALA A 197 -4.57 -4.31 21.52
N ARG A 198 -4.79 -3.03 21.83
CA ARG A 198 -4.58 -2.46 23.17
C ARG A 198 -5.37 -3.20 24.25
N GLY A 199 -6.58 -3.63 23.93
CA GLY A 199 -7.42 -4.44 24.81
C GLY A 199 -6.77 -5.78 25.15
N TYR A 200 -6.22 -6.50 24.16
CA TYR A 200 -5.50 -7.75 24.40
C TYR A 200 -4.18 -7.53 25.14
N PHE A 201 -3.37 -6.53 24.76
CA PHE A 201 -2.13 -6.24 25.50
C PHE A 201 -2.38 -5.81 26.95
N SER A 202 -3.49 -5.13 27.24
CA SER A 202 -3.95 -4.88 28.60
C SER A 202 -4.27 -6.17 29.35
N GLN A 203 -4.97 -7.11 28.71
CA GLN A 203 -5.27 -8.43 29.30
C GLN A 203 -4.00 -9.26 29.54
N LEU A 204 -3.03 -9.22 28.62
CA LEU A 204 -1.75 -9.91 28.80
C LEU A 204 -0.97 -9.37 30.00
N ARG A 205 -0.93 -8.05 30.18
CA ARG A 205 -0.30 -7.42 31.37
C ARG A 205 -1.04 -7.77 32.66
N ASN A 206 -2.37 -7.81 32.63
CA ASN A 206 -3.16 -8.24 33.80
C ASN A 206 -2.88 -9.71 34.14
N CYS A 207 -2.83 -10.59 33.13
CA CYS A 207 -2.51 -12.00 33.31
C CYS A 207 -1.12 -12.20 33.94
N GLU A 208 -0.14 -11.40 33.52
CA GLU A 208 1.21 -11.40 34.09
C GLU A 208 1.23 -10.87 35.54
N ALA A 209 0.50 -9.79 35.84
CA ALA A 209 0.39 -9.26 37.20
C ALA A 209 -0.30 -10.25 38.15
N GLU A 210 -1.38 -10.91 37.71
CA GLU A 210 -2.08 -11.95 38.47
C GLU A 210 -1.17 -13.14 38.76
N TYR A 211 -0.35 -13.55 37.79
CA TYR A 211 0.66 -14.59 37.97
C TYR A 211 1.72 -14.17 39.00
N ASN A 212 2.22 -12.93 38.92
CA ASN A 212 3.20 -12.41 39.87
C ASN A 212 2.69 -12.44 41.32
N ASP A 213 1.45 -11.95 41.53
CA ASP A 213 0.78 -11.98 42.83
C ASP A 213 0.56 -13.42 43.34
N THR A 214 0.20 -14.33 42.44
CA THR A 214 -0.01 -15.75 42.76
C THR A 214 1.29 -16.41 43.22
N ILE A 215 2.38 -16.23 42.49
CA ILE A 215 3.70 -16.77 42.85
C ILE A 215 4.17 -16.20 44.19
N ASN A 216 4.00 -14.89 44.42
CA ASN A 216 4.33 -14.26 45.69
C ASN A 216 3.58 -14.92 46.86
N GLY A 217 2.26 -15.09 46.72
CA GLY A 217 1.41 -15.74 47.73
C GLY A 217 1.83 -17.18 48.02
N LEU A 218 2.11 -17.97 46.97
CA LEU A 218 2.53 -19.37 47.10
C LEU A 218 3.90 -19.51 47.78
N ILE A 219 4.86 -18.66 47.43
CA ILE A 219 6.19 -18.68 48.03
C ILE A 219 6.13 -18.24 49.49
N LEU A 220 5.39 -17.17 49.82
CA LEU A 220 5.21 -16.73 51.20
C LEU A 220 4.54 -17.81 52.06
N TYR A 221 3.53 -18.50 51.51
CA TYR A 221 2.90 -19.63 52.19
C TYR A 221 3.89 -20.77 52.43
N TYR A 222 4.67 -21.14 51.40
CA TYR A 222 5.70 -22.17 51.51
C TYR A 222 6.77 -21.82 52.57
N LEU A 223 7.26 -20.57 52.58
CA LEU A 223 8.23 -20.09 53.56
C LEU A 223 7.68 -20.10 54.99
N SER A 224 6.39 -19.80 55.18
CA SER A 224 5.76 -19.85 56.51
C SER A 224 5.71 -21.27 57.12
N GLY A 225 5.86 -22.30 56.30
CA GLY A 225 5.98 -23.69 56.74
C GLY A 225 7.33 -24.04 57.37
N PHE A 226 8.37 -23.21 57.16
CA PHE A 226 9.65 -23.35 57.83
C PHE A 226 9.58 -22.62 59.19
N GLY A 227 9.77 -23.35 60.28
CA GLY A 227 9.92 -22.71 61.59
C GLY A 227 11.20 -21.85 61.65
N ASP A 228 11.23 -20.86 62.55
CA ASP A 228 12.32 -19.87 62.68
C ASP A 228 13.75 -20.48 62.78
N ASP A 229 13.86 -21.76 63.20
CA ASP A 229 15.12 -22.49 63.39
C ASP A 229 15.54 -23.39 62.20
N VAL A 230 14.72 -23.49 61.13
CA VAL A 230 15.00 -24.38 59.99
C VAL A 230 15.72 -23.62 58.87
N LYS A 231 16.93 -24.07 58.53
CA LYS A 231 17.71 -23.48 57.42
C LYS A 231 17.07 -23.81 56.08
N LEU A 232 16.74 -22.77 55.32
CA LEU A 232 16.23 -22.88 53.96
C LEU A 232 17.23 -23.62 53.05
N PRO A 233 16.77 -24.47 52.11
CA PRO A 233 17.63 -25.07 51.09
C PRO A 233 18.50 -24.04 50.36
N ARG A 234 19.76 -24.40 50.08
CA ARG A 234 20.75 -23.47 49.48
C ARG A 234 20.29 -22.83 48.16
N HIS A 235 19.48 -23.54 47.37
CA HIS A 235 18.99 -23.04 46.09
C HIS A 235 17.92 -21.95 46.25
N LEU A 236 17.24 -21.88 47.40
CA LEU A 236 16.21 -20.86 47.70
C LEU A 236 16.77 -19.63 48.41
N LEU A 237 17.99 -19.69 48.96
CA LEU A 237 18.60 -18.54 49.67
C LEU A 237 18.74 -17.32 48.75
N ASN A 238 19.22 -17.52 47.53
CA ASN A 238 19.36 -16.41 46.57
C ASN A 238 18.02 -15.95 45.98
N LEU A 239 16.94 -16.68 46.24
CA LEU A 239 15.63 -16.44 45.64
C LEU A 239 14.69 -15.73 46.62
N CYS A 240 14.69 -16.16 47.88
CA CYS A 240 13.73 -15.75 48.89
C CYS A 240 14.23 -15.98 50.34
N GLU A 241 15.52 -15.73 50.62
CA GLU A 241 16.08 -15.78 52.00
C GLU A 241 15.30 -14.89 52.98
N ASP A 242 14.90 -13.71 52.53
CA ASP A 242 13.99 -12.83 53.25
C ASP A 242 12.94 -12.24 52.30
N LYS A 243 11.99 -11.52 52.90
CA LYS A 243 10.90 -10.87 52.17
C LYS A 243 11.41 -9.81 51.18
N ASP A 244 12.52 -9.15 51.49
CA ASP A 244 13.06 -8.08 50.65
C ASP A 244 13.70 -8.64 49.38
N MET A 245 14.45 -9.74 49.50
CA MET A 245 15.04 -10.48 48.38
C MET A 245 13.97 -11.08 47.47
N LEU A 246 12.91 -11.66 48.05
CA LEU A 246 11.77 -12.18 47.28
C LEU A 246 11.10 -11.06 46.47
N ASN A 247 10.78 -9.93 47.12
CA ASN A 247 10.17 -8.78 46.44
C ASN A 247 11.07 -8.24 45.33
N TYR A 248 12.39 -8.17 45.57
CA TYR A 248 13.34 -7.72 44.56
C TYR A 248 13.33 -8.63 43.32
N ASN A 249 13.42 -9.95 43.51
CA ASN A 249 13.42 -10.91 42.40
C ASN A 249 12.08 -10.93 41.65
N LEU A 250 10.95 -10.89 42.36
CA LEU A 250 9.61 -10.81 41.78
C LEU A 250 9.43 -9.55 40.95
N ASN A 251 9.84 -8.39 41.48
CA ASN A 251 9.72 -7.12 40.75
C ASN A 251 10.61 -7.11 39.51
N ASN A 252 11.84 -7.63 39.58
CA ASN A 252 12.71 -7.70 38.40
C ASN A 252 12.13 -8.60 37.30
N SER A 253 11.58 -9.76 37.67
CA SER A 253 10.91 -10.67 36.73
C SER A 253 9.68 -9.99 36.10
N HIS A 254 8.84 -9.39 36.94
CA HIS A 254 7.65 -8.64 36.53
C HIS A 254 7.97 -7.51 35.54
N GLU A 255 8.91 -6.63 35.90
CA GLU A 255 9.31 -5.50 35.05
C GLU A 255 9.87 -5.97 33.70
N ARG A 256 10.67 -7.05 33.69
CA ARG A 256 11.20 -7.65 32.46
C ARG A 256 10.09 -8.18 31.57
N HIS A 257 9.13 -8.89 32.16
CA HIS A 257 7.98 -9.43 31.45
C HIS A 257 7.12 -8.32 30.82
N LEU A 258 6.80 -7.28 31.58
CA LEU A 258 6.05 -6.12 31.07
C LEU A 258 6.78 -5.43 29.92
N GLN A 259 8.11 -5.28 30.01
CA GLN A 259 8.91 -4.69 28.92
C GLN A 259 8.80 -5.48 27.60
N ILE A 260 8.75 -6.81 27.66
CA ILE A 260 8.58 -7.65 26.46
C ILE A 260 7.19 -7.46 25.85
N ILE A 261 6.15 -7.41 26.69
CA ILE A 261 4.77 -7.17 26.24
C ILE A 261 4.65 -5.78 25.61
N ASP A 262 5.13 -4.74 26.28
CA ASP A 262 5.08 -3.35 25.81
C ASP A 262 5.88 -3.18 24.51
N ALA A 263 7.07 -3.79 24.39
CA ALA A 263 7.86 -3.73 23.17
C ALA A 263 7.14 -4.37 21.97
N ARG A 264 6.40 -5.47 22.20
CA ARG A 264 5.59 -6.13 21.17
C ARG A 264 4.39 -5.27 20.77
N GLU A 265 3.72 -4.65 21.73
CA GLU A 265 2.61 -3.70 21.52
C GLU A 265 3.08 -2.50 20.69
N ASP A 266 4.15 -1.83 21.11
CA ASP A 266 4.71 -0.66 20.43
C ASP A 266 5.11 -0.99 18.99
N THR A 267 5.78 -2.12 18.78
CA THR A 267 6.17 -2.57 17.44
C THR A 267 4.95 -2.73 16.53
N MET A 268 3.87 -3.35 17.03
CA MET A 268 2.63 -3.52 16.27
C MET A 268 2.00 -2.17 15.93
N ILE A 269 1.81 -1.32 16.95
CA ILE A 269 1.14 -0.02 16.81
C ILE A 269 1.88 0.85 15.80
N ASN A 270 3.22 0.91 15.90
CA ASN A 270 4.03 1.73 15.01
C ASN A 270 3.97 1.20 13.56
N ARG A 271 4.07 -0.13 13.37
CA ARG A 271 4.00 -0.72 12.02
C ARG A 271 2.65 -0.45 11.34
N VAL A 272 1.53 -0.61 12.06
CA VAL A 272 0.19 -0.34 11.52
C VAL A 272 0.03 1.13 11.15
N LYS A 273 0.45 2.05 12.02
CA LYS A 273 0.35 3.50 11.77
C LYS A 273 1.20 3.94 10.59
N ASN A 274 2.48 3.52 10.57
CA ASN A 274 3.40 3.88 9.50
C ASN A 274 2.90 3.34 8.15
N TRP A 275 2.41 2.11 8.12
CA TRP A 275 1.85 1.54 6.89
C TRP A 275 0.65 2.36 6.38
N LEU A 276 -0.27 2.75 7.26
CA LEU A 276 -1.44 3.54 6.85
C LEU A 276 -1.05 4.91 6.28
N GLU A 277 -0.09 5.57 6.94
CA GLU A 277 0.45 6.86 6.49
C GLU A 277 1.16 6.72 5.14
N GLU A 278 2.12 5.81 5.03
CA GLU A 278 2.88 5.56 3.80
C GLU A 278 1.98 5.15 2.64
N TYR A 279 1.02 4.26 2.87
CA TYR A 279 0.11 3.80 1.83
C TYR A 279 -0.79 4.94 1.32
N SER A 280 -1.32 5.76 2.23
CA SER A 280 -2.16 6.91 1.87
C SER A 280 -1.37 7.95 1.05
N GLU A 281 -0.13 8.25 1.45
CA GLU A 281 0.75 9.16 0.71
C GLU A 281 1.09 8.62 -0.68
N GLN A 282 1.32 7.31 -0.79
CA GLN A 282 1.60 6.66 -2.07
C GLN A 282 0.42 6.77 -3.04
N LEU A 283 -0.82 6.57 -2.59
CA LEU A 283 -2.00 6.70 -3.44
C LEU A 283 -2.14 8.11 -4.04
N ILE A 284 -1.97 9.14 -3.21
CA ILE A 284 -2.02 10.55 -3.64
C ILE A 284 -0.89 10.83 -4.64
N LYS A 285 0.31 10.34 -4.36
CA LYS A 285 1.48 10.52 -5.23
C LYS A 285 1.27 9.84 -6.58
N TYR A 286 0.83 8.59 -6.60
CA TYR A 286 0.61 7.84 -7.83
C TYR A 286 -0.46 8.48 -8.71
N GLU A 287 -1.54 8.96 -8.11
CA GLU A 287 -2.57 9.64 -8.89
C GLU A 287 -2.06 10.95 -9.50
N ARG A 288 -1.32 11.76 -8.73
CA ARG A 288 -0.70 12.99 -9.24
C ARG A 288 0.28 12.72 -10.38
N GLU A 289 1.13 11.71 -10.23
CA GLU A 289 2.11 11.33 -11.26
C GLU A 289 1.40 10.85 -12.54
N ARG A 290 0.37 10.02 -12.40
CA ARG A 290 -0.45 9.55 -13.52
C ARG A 290 -1.14 10.70 -14.23
N ASN A 291 -1.81 11.58 -13.50
CA ASN A 291 -2.54 12.71 -14.08
C ASN A 291 -1.60 13.65 -14.86
N ASN A 292 -0.47 14.03 -14.26
CA ASN A 292 0.54 14.85 -14.92
C ASN A 292 1.05 14.20 -16.21
N GLN A 293 1.34 12.89 -16.18
CA GLN A 293 1.80 12.15 -17.35
C GLN A 293 0.74 12.13 -18.47
N GLN A 294 -0.53 11.93 -18.12
CA GLN A 294 -1.62 11.90 -19.08
C GLN A 294 -1.87 13.28 -19.71
N VAL A 295 -1.84 14.35 -18.92
CA VAL A 295 -1.95 15.74 -19.40
C VAL A 295 -0.84 16.09 -20.39
N LEU A 296 0.38 15.65 -20.11
CA LEU A 296 1.52 15.81 -21.03
C LEU A 296 1.31 15.03 -22.33
N GLU A 297 0.85 13.78 -22.24
CA GLU A 297 0.58 12.95 -23.42
C GLU A 297 -0.50 13.58 -24.32
N ILE A 298 -1.61 14.05 -23.74
CA ILE A 298 -2.69 14.73 -24.47
C ILE A 298 -2.16 15.97 -25.19
N SER A 299 -1.32 16.76 -24.52
CA SER A 299 -0.73 17.97 -25.11
C SER A 299 0.23 17.63 -26.25
N HIS A 300 1.12 16.66 -26.04
CA HIS A 300 2.03 16.18 -27.08
C HIS A 300 1.29 15.61 -28.29
N PHE A 301 0.19 14.90 -28.08
CA PHE A 301 -0.63 14.39 -29.16
C PHE A 301 -1.18 15.55 -30.01
N ALA A 302 -1.80 16.56 -29.39
CA ALA A 302 -2.36 17.70 -30.11
C ALA A 302 -1.28 18.46 -30.91
N ASP A 303 -0.15 18.78 -30.27
CA ASP A 303 0.97 19.46 -30.91
C ASP A 303 1.52 18.66 -32.10
N PHE A 304 1.68 17.34 -31.94
CA PHE A 304 2.16 16.48 -33.01
C PHE A 304 1.19 16.45 -34.20
N GLN A 305 -0.13 16.35 -33.96
CA GLN A 305 -1.11 16.36 -35.04
C GLN A 305 -1.10 17.70 -35.81
N GLN A 306 -0.99 18.82 -35.11
CA GLN A 306 -0.91 20.16 -35.74
C GLN A 306 0.37 20.29 -36.58
N GLN A 307 1.53 19.87 -36.05
CA GLN A 307 2.81 19.95 -36.75
C GLN A 307 2.83 19.05 -37.99
N ASP A 308 2.39 17.80 -37.87
CA ASP A 308 2.36 16.87 -39.01
C ASP A 308 1.45 17.36 -40.13
N PHE A 309 0.29 17.93 -39.78
CA PHE A 309 -0.62 18.49 -40.77
C PHE A 309 -0.07 19.78 -41.41
N SER A 310 0.60 20.63 -40.64
CA SER A 310 1.28 21.82 -41.17
C SER A 310 2.37 21.46 -42.18
N GLN A 311 3.11 20.36 -41.95
CA GLN A 311 4.11 19.86 -42.90
C GLN A 311 3.46 19.38 -44.21
N LEU A 312 2.28 18.75 -44.15
CA LEU A 312 1.53 18.38 -45.34
C LEU A 312 1.14 19.62 -46.17
N LEU A 313 0.70 20.69 -45.51
CA LEU A 313 0.36 21.95 -46.18
C LEU A 313 1.57 22.65 -46.81
N GLN A 314 2.75 22.56 -46.19
CA GLN A 314 3.97 23.14 -46.80
C GLN A 314 4.31 22.52 -48.17
N GLN A 315 3.90 21.28 -48.42
CA GLN A 315 4.05 20.66 -49.74
C GLN A 315 3.17 21.31 -50.82
N LEU A 316 2.07 21.97 -50.45
CA LEU A 316 1.31 22.82 -51.39
C LEU A 316 2.13 24.04 -51.80
N ASN A 317 2.78 24.71 -50.84
CA ASN A 317 3.58 25.92 -51.10
C ASN A 317 4.86 25.64 -51.92
N LEU A 318 5.47 24.46 -51.76
CA LEU A 318 6.65 24.06 -52.56
C LEU A 318 6.28 23.78 -54.04
N ASN A 319 5.08 23.25 -54.31
CA ASN A 319 4.61 23.02 -55.68
C ASN A 319 4.19 24.32 -56.39
N THR A 320 3.86 25.39 -55.64
CA THR A 320 3.57 26.71 -56.23
C THR A 320 4.83 27.45 -56.67
N ASP A 321 5.93 27.36 -55.90
CA ASP A 321 7.21 27.98 -56.31
C ASP A 321 7.81 27.29 -57.55
N ASP A 322 7.62 25.98 -57.70
CA ASP A 322 8.07 25.25 -58.90
C ASP A 322 7.27 25.60 -60.18
N THR A 323 6.10 26.24 -60.04
CA THR A 323 5.30 26.69 -61.20
C THR A 323 5.65 28.12 -61.64
N GLU A 324 6.30 28.93 -60.78
CA GLU A 324 6.73 30.30 -61.12
C GLU A 324 8.17 30.41 -61.64
N VAL A 325 8.96 29.32 -61.68
CA VAL A 325 10.31 29.36 -62.28
C VAL A 325 10.30 29.30 -63.83
N ILE A 326 9.16 29.09 -64.47
CA ILE A 326 9.04 29.19 -65.93
C ILE A 326 8.17 30.40 -66.27
N LEU A 327 8.70 31.62 -66.15
CA LEU A 327 8.37 32.79 -67.00
C LEU A 327 9.17 34.06 -66.60
N ALA A 328 10.41 33.91 -66.13
CA ALA A 328 11.29 35.07 -65.89
C ALA A 328 12.73 34.85 -66.38
N LEU A 329 12.92 34.15 -67.49
CA LEU A 329 14.14 34.20 -68.31
C LEU A 329 13.77 33.82 -69.75
N ASP A 330 13.17 34.76 -70.48
CA ASP A 330 13.53 35.05 -71.87
C ASP A 330 12.78 36.31 -72.33
N GLU A 331 13.55 37.18 -72.98
CA GLU A 331 13.19 38.46 -73.59
C GLU A 331 12.09 38.35 -74.67
#